data_AF-A0A7L3MEL4-F1
#
_entry.id   AF-A0A7L3MEL4-F1
#
_cell.length_a   1.000
_cell.length_b   1.000
_cell.length_c   1.000
_cell.angle_alpha   90.00
_cell.angle_beta   90.00
_cell.angle_gamma   90.00
#
_symmetry.space_group_name_H-M   'P 1'
#
loop_
_entity.id
_entity.type
_entity.pdbx_description
1 polymer ?
#
loop_
_entity_poly.entity_id
_entity_poly.type
_entity_poly.pdbx_seq_one_letter_code
_entity_poly.pdbx_strand_id
1 'polypeptide(L)'
;REYLKTLDEEKRKKEESKFEEMKKKHGDHPKVHHPGSKDQLKEVWEEADGLDPNEFDPKTFFKLHGKRFKKVYDPKNEEDDMVEMEEERLRMREHVMNEVDINKDRLVTLEEFLRATEKKEFLEPDSWETLDQQQLFTEDELKEFENHISQQEDELRKKAEELQKQKEELQRQHDQLQAQKQELQQVQVLLRSFKRLCSCFTAGEHKAGDAPQHPAGADQPLPPGHVQEAAVRTDQVHP
;
A
#
# COMPACT_ATOMS: atom_id res chain seq x y z
N ARG A 1 16.42 4.17 -7.24
CA ARG A 1 17.29 5.37 -7.33
C ARG A 1 16.72 6.50 -8.21
N GLU A 2 15.54 6.36 -8.84
CA GLU A 2 14.95 7.38 -9.74
C GLU A 2 14.39 8.63 -9.04
N TYR A 3 14.00 8.57 -7.77
CA TYR A 3 13.58 9.76 -6.98
C TYR A 3 14.70 10.80 -6.82
N LEU A 4 15.97 10.37 -6.92
CA LEU A 4 17.16 11.23 -6.77
C LEU A 4 17.48 12.02 -8.06
N LYS A 5 16.86 11.69 -9.20
CA LYS A 5 17.09 12.38 -10.49
C LYS A 5 16.23 13.63 -10.68
N THR A 6 15.12 13.75 -9.94
CA THR A 6 14.19 14.89 -10.02
C THR A 6 14.37 15.91 -8.89
N LEU A 7 15.32 15.65 -7.98
CA LEU A 7 15.62 16.47 -6.81
C LEU A 7 16.94 17.23 -6.99
N ASP A 8 16.96 18.48 -6.54
CA ASP A 8 18.19 19.29 -6.47
C ASP A 8 19.35 18.52 -5.81
N GLU A 9 20.58 18.76 -6.27
CA GLU A 9 21.82 18.13 -5.79
C GLU A 9 21.93 18.09 -4.25
N GLU A 10 21.45 19.14 -3.58
CA GLU A 10 21.39 19.23 -2.11
C GLU A 10 20.40 18.26 -1.46
N LYS A 11 19.22 18.07 -2.06
CA LYS A 11 18.20 17.16 -1.53
C LYS A 11 18.62 15.70 -1.73
N ARG A 12 19.31 15.39 -2.82
CA ARG A 12 19.94 14.08 -3.07
C ARG A 12 20.97 13.75 -2.00
N LYS A 13 21.88 14.68 -1.71
CA LYS A 13 22.89 14.51 -0.65
C LYS A 13 22.27 14.41 0.75
N LYS A 14 21.19 15.14 1.02
CA LYS A 14 20.47 15.08 2.29
C LYS A 14 19.76 13.75 2.49
N GLU A 15 19.15 13.19 1.45
CA GLU A 15 18.46 11.90 1.52
C GLU A 15 19.45 10.74 1.61
N GLU A 16 20.57 10.82 0.89
CA GLU A 16 21.66 9.85 0.98
C GLU A 16 22.31 9.89 2.38
N SER A 17 22.57 11.08 2.92
CA SER A 17 23.08 11.22 4.29
C SER A 17 22.11 10.71 5.34
N LYS A 18 20.79 10.88 5.14
CA LYS A 18 19.78 10.30 6.03
C LYS A 18 19.73 8.78 5.92
N PHE A 19 19.79 8.24 4.71
CA PHE A 19 19.80 6.80 4.49
C PHE A 19 21.05 6.16 5.11
N GLU A 20 22.21 6.81 4.97
CA GLU A 20 23.45 6.35 5.59
C GLU A 20 23.43 6.50 7.11
N GLU A 21 22.84 7.58 7.64
CA GLU A 21 22.63 7.76 9.08
C GLU A 21 21.65 6.73 9.65
N MET A 22 20.56 6.43 8.94
CA MET A 22 19.62 5.37 9.30
C MET A 22 20.31 4.02 9.29
N LYS A 23 21.02 3.66 8.21
CA LYS A 23 21.79 2.41 8.12
C LYS A 23 22.83 2.29 9.23
N LYS A 24 23.50 3.39 9.58
CA LYS A 24 24.45 3.42 10.68
C LYS A 24 23.77 3.22 12.03
N LYS A 25 22.66 3.91 12.30
CA LYS A 25 21.86 3.73 13.51
C LYS A 25 21.33 2.29 13.65
N HIS A 26 20.90 1.68 12.54
CA HIS A 26 20.47 0.28 12.52
C HIS A 26 21.66 -0.65 12.80
N GLY A 27 22.85 -0.38 12.23
CA GLY A 27 24.06 -1.15 12.53
C GLY A 27 24.64 -0.96 13.94
N ASP A 28 24.25 0.11 14.64
CA ASP A 28 24.69 0.42 16.01
C ASP A 28 23.79 -0.26 17.09
N HIS A 29 22.92 -1.21 16.71
CA HIS A 29 22.16 -2.00 17.68
C HIS A 29 23.08 -2.93 18.51
N PRO A 30 22.74 -3.22 19.78
CA PRO A 30 23.46 -4.21 20.58
C PRO A 30 23.58 -5.54 19.83
N LYS A 31 24.72 -6.24 19.96
CA LYS A 31 24.95 -7.48 19.22
C LYS A 31 23.83 -8.49 19.51
N VAL A 32 23.08 -8.82 18.47
CA VAL A 32 22.00 -9.80 18.56
C VAL A 32 22.61 -11.19 18.71
N HIS A 33 22.27 -11.87 19.81
CA HIS A 33 22.68 -13.26 20.03
C HIS A 33 21.92 -14.21 19.08
N HIS A 34 22.53 -15.35 18.80
CA HIS A 34 21.86 -16.40 18.02
C HIS A 34 20.58 -16.86 18.72
N PRO A 35 19.45 -16.97 17.99
CA PRO A 35 18.19 -17.40 18.56
C PRO A 35 18.31 -18.77 19.25
N GLY A 36 17.86 -18.85 20.51
CA GLY A 36 17.90 -20.09 21.31
C GLY A 36 19.29 -20.47 21.84
N SER A 37 20.31 -19.65 21.65
CA SER A 37 21.67 -19.90 22.16
C SER A 37 21.80 -19.72 23.67
N LYS A 38 22.84 -20.32 24.27
CA LYS A 38 23.10 -20.22 25.71
C LYS A 38 23.21 -18.78 26.20
N ASP A 39 23.87 -17.91 25.45
CA ASP A 39 24.08 -16.52 25.84
C ASP A 39 22.76 -15.73 25.83
N GLN A 40 21.93 -15.94 24.80
CA GLN A 40 20.60 -15.32 24.74
C GLN A 40 19.70 -15.78 25.90
N LEU A 41 19.72 -17.08 26.24
CA LEU A 41 18.90 -17.59 27.35
C LEU A 41 19.39 -17.10 28.72
N LYS A 42 20.70 -16.88 28.87
CA LYS A 42 21.29 -16.31 30.08
C LYS A 42 20.96 -14.84 30.26
N GLU A 43 20.97 -14.07 29.17
CA GLU A 43 20.53 -12.66 29.19
C GLU A 43 19.08 -12.56 29.63
N VAL A 44 18.18 -13.38 29.06
CA VAL A 44 16.77 -13.44 29.50
C VAL A 44 16.65 -13.84 30.97
N TRP A 45 17.48 -14.76 31.45
CA TRP A 45 17.52 -15.18 32.85
C TRP A 45 18.00 -14.09 33.81
N GLU A 46 18.95 -13.25 33.40
CA GLU A 46 19.42 -12.11 34.17
C GLU A 46 18.44 -10.94 34.14
N GLU A 47 17.97 -10.55 32.96
CA GLU A 47 17.16 -9.34 32.77
C GLU A 47 15.68 -9.53 33.13
N ALA A 48 15.07 -10.64 32.70
CA ALA A 48 13.64 -10.88 32.91
C ALA A 48 13.35 -11.52 34.27
N ASP A 49 14.21 -12.46 34.70
CA ASP A 49 14.02 -13.21 35.94
C ASP A 49 14.85 -12.65 37.12
N GLY A 50 15.84 -11.79 36.86
CA GLY A 50 16.68 -11.20 37.91
C GLY A 50 17.60 -12.20 38.61
N LEU A 51 17.92 -13.31 37.95
CA LEU A 51 18.69 -14.42 38.49
C LEU A 51 20.15 -14.38 38.01
N ASP A 52 21.07 -14.95 38.79
CA ASP A 52 22.50 -14.93 38.45
C ASP A 52 22.79 -15.75 37.18
N PRO A 53 23.47 -15.17 36.16
CA PRO A 53 23.90 -15.88 34.95
C PRO A 53 24.74 -17.15 35.19
N ASN A 54 25.42 -17.23 36.34
CA ASN A 54 26.24 -18.38 36.74
C ASN A 54 25.42 -19.56 37.28
N GLU A 55 24.18 -19.30 37.74
CA GLU A 55 23.25 -20.33 38.21
C GLU A 55 22.29 -20.80 37.11
N PHE A 56 22.55 -20.43 35.86
CA PHE A 56 21.71 -20.79 34.73
C PHE A 56 21.58 -22.32 34.59
N ASP A 57 20.36 -22.81 34.77
CA ASP A 57 19.97 -24.20 34.55
C ASP A 57 18.88 -24.27 33.47
N PRO A 58 19.15 -24.89 32.30
CA PRO A 58 18.19 -25.01 31.20
C PRO A 58 16.85 -25.61 31.63
N LYS A 59 16.87 -26.57 32.56
CA LYS A 59 15.65 -27.24 33.03
C LYS A 59 14.78 -26.31 33.88
N THR A 60 15.41 -25.46 34.69
CA THR A 60 14.72 -24.45 35.49
C THR A 60 14.23 -23.30 34.60
N PHE A 61 15.03 -22.87 33.64
CA PHE A 61 14.65 -21.91 32.60
C PHE A 61 13.38 -22.38 31.85
N PHE A 62 13.37 -23.62 31.35
CA PHE A 62 12.21 -24.17 30.65
C PHE A 62 10.95 -24.25 31.54
N LYS A 63 11.10 -24.46 32.85
CA LYS A 63 9.95 -24.48 33.77
C LYS A 63 9.40 -23.08 34.05
N LEU A 64 10.28 -22.08 34.14
CA LEU A 64 9.89 -20.67 34.29
C LEU A 64 9.17 -20.18 33.03
N HIS A 65 9.74 -20.43 31.85
CA HIS A 65 9.28 -19.88 30.57
C HIS A 65 8.32 -20.79 29.79
N GLY A 66 8.23 -22.08 30.14
CA GLY A 66 7.34 -23.07 29.52
C GLY A 66 5.85 -22.77 29.71
N LYS A 67 5.49 -21.79 30.56
CA LYS A 67 4.13 -21.28 30.71
C LYS A 67 4.01 -19.89 30.07
N ARG A 68 3.83 -19.89 28.74
CA ARG A 68 3.50 -18.73 27.89
C ARG A 68 4.54 -17.61 27.96
N PHE A 69 5.39 -17.55 26.93
CA PHE A 69 6.08 -16.32 26.51
C PHE A 69 5.07 -15.16 26.49
N LYS A 70 5.10 -14.27 27.48
CA LYS A 70 4.34 -13.02 27.45
C LYS A 70 5.09 -12.06 26.53
N LYS A 71 4.36 -11.44 25.60
CA LYS A 71 4.84 -10.31 24.80
C LYS A 71 5.24 -9.18 25.75
N VAL A 72 6.53 -8.90 25.87
CA VAL A 72 7.06 -7.70 26.53
C VAL A 72 7.62 -6.83 25.42
N TYR A 73 6.81 -5.89 24.92
CA TYR A 73 7.33 -4.84 24.05
C TYR A 73 6.70 -3.50 24.47
N ASP A 74 7.55 -2.49 24.60
CA ASP A 74 7.15 -1.10 24.80
C ASP A 74 6.78 -0.50 23.44
N PRO A 75 5.50 -0.12 23.21
CA PRO A 75 5.04 0.43 21.93
C PRO A 75 5.62 1.81 21.57
N LYS A 76 6.49 2.37 22.42
CA LYS A 76 7.00 3.75 22.30
C LYS A 76 8.38 3.87 21.67
N ASN A 77 9.00 2.79 21.20
CA ASN A 77 10.26 2.89 20.47
C ASN A 77 9.96 3.34 19.02
N GLU A 78 9.91 4.66 18.81
CA GLU A 78 9.54 5.31 17.53
C GLU A 78 10.65 5.28 16.46
N GLU A 79 11.84 4.76 16.76
CA GLU A 79 13.00 4.84 15.84
C GLU A 79 13.19 3.61 14.92
N ASP A 80 12.53 2.48 15.18
CA ASP A 80 12.64 1.26 14.38
C ASP A 80 11.29 0.89 13.75
N ASP A 81 11.26 0.54 12.46
CA ASP A 81 10.04 0.13 11.76
C ASP A 81 9.42 -1.09 12.48
N MET A 82 8.24 -0.90 13.08
CA MET A 82 7.57 -1.95 13.88
C MET A 82 7.39 -3.27 13.11
N VAL A 83 7.32 -3.21 11.78
CA VAL A 83 7.21 -4.37 10.88
C VAL A 83 8.53 -5.14 10.80
N GLU A 84 9.66 -4.44 10.66
CA GLU A 84 10.99 -5.04 10.53
C GLU A 84 11.39 -5.84 11.77
N MET A 85 11.17 -5.26 12.96
CA MET A 85 11.40 -5.97 14.22
C MET A 85 10.46 -7.18 14.42
N GLU A 86 9.20 -7.10 13.94
CA GLU A 86 8.28 -8.24 14.05
C GLU A 86 8.64 -9.38 13.09
N GLU A 87 9.11 -9.06 11.88
CA GLU A 87 9.65 -10.04 10.94
C GLU A 87 10.90 -10.71 11.50
N GLU A 88 11.86 -9.94 12.02
CA GLU A 88 13.06 -10.51 12.64
C GLU A 88 12.69 -11.41 13.82
N ARG A 89 11.73 -11.00 14.67
CA ARG A 89 11.23 -11.86 15.76
C ARG A 89 10.61 -13.15 15.25
N LEU A 90 9.83 -13.09 14.17
CA LEU A 90 9.22 -14.27 13.58
C LEU A 90 10.28 -15.20 12.99
N ARG A 91 11.32 -14.66 12.36
CA ARG A 91 12.46 -15.40 11.83
C ARG A 91 13.25 -16.09 12.94
N MET A 92 13.57 -15.38 14.02
CA MET A 92 14.20 -15.96 15.20
C MET A 92 13.35 -17.07 15.81
N ARG A 93 12.04 -16.86 15.92
CA ARG A 93 11.11 -17.87 16.45
C ARG A 93 11.05 -19.10 15.54
N GLU A 94 10.92 -18.91 14.24
CA GLU A 94 10.87 -19.99 13.26
C GLU A 94 12.16 -20.78 13.26
N HIS A 95 13.30 -20.11 13.33
CA HIS A 95 14.61 -20.73 13.44
C HIS A 95 14.71 -21.61 14.70
N VAL A 96 14.39 -21.07 15.89
CA VAL A 96 14.37 -21.85 17.14
C VAL A 96 13.44 -23.06 17.06
N MET A 97 12.25 -22.89 16.46
CA MET A 97 11.34 -24.02 16.27
C MET A 97 11.95 -25.08 15.34
N ASN A 98 12.55 -24.68 14.22
CA ASN A 98 13.17 -25.64 13.29
C ASN A 98 14.35 -26.41 13.90
N GLU A 99 15.10 -25.80 14.82
CA GLU A 99 16.26 -26.43 15.45
C GLU A 99 15.91 -27.33 16.65
N VAL A 100 14.89 -26.94 17.40
CA VAL A 100 14.51 -27.56 18.68
C VAL A 100 13.32 -28.51 18.52
N ASP A 101 12.28 -28.15 17.76
CA ASP A 101 11.12 -29.01 17.50
C ASP A 101 11.46 -30.07 16.43
N ILE A 102 11.85 -31.25 16.91
CA ILE A 102 12.32 -32.35 16.08
C ILE A 102 11.16 -33.10 15.42
N ASN A 103 10.04 -33.20 16.13
CA ASN A 103 8.88 -33.95 15.68
C ASN A 103 7.92 -33.11 14.80
N LYS A 104 8.16 -31.78 14.74
CA LYS A 104 7.43 -30.77 13.95
C LYS A 104 5.95 -30.64 14.34
N ASP A 105 5.61 -30.92 15.60
CA ASP A 105 4.25 -30.77 16.14
C ASP A 105 3.95 -29.32 16.60
N ARG A 106 4.90 -28.40 16.38
CA ARG A 106 4.88 -26.99 16.77
C ARG A 106 4.90 -26.78 18.28
N LEU A 107 5.23 -27.81 19.06
CA LEU A 107 5.48 -27.76 20.48
C LEU A 107 6.93 -28.15 20.73
N VAL A 108 7.53 -27.50 21.72
CA VAL A 108 8.86 -27.89 22.19
C VAL A 108 8.67 -28.59 23.51
N THR A 109 8.94 -29.89 23.55
CA THR A 109 8.96 -30.64 24.80
C THR A 109 10.25 -30.35 25.59
N LEU A 110 10.22 -30.57 26.90
CA LEU A 110 11.42 -30.43 27.74
C LEU A 110 12.57 -31.31 27.25
N GLU A 111 12.26 -32.50 26.74
CA GLU A 111 13.27 -33.44 26.25
C GLU A 111 13.93 -32.95 24.95
N GLU A 112 13.14 -32.42 24.02
CA GLU A 112 13.65 -31.79 22.80
C GLU A 112 14.50 -30.56 23.11
N PHE A 113 14.05 -29.73 24.06
CA PHE A 113 14.80 -28.57 24.53
C PHE A 113 16.14 -28.96 25.16
N LEU A 114 16.16 -29.93 26.07
CA LEU A 114 17.42 -30.38 26.70
C LEU A 114 18.37 -30.98 25.66
N ARG A 115 17.85 -31.77 24.72
CA ARG A 115 18.66 -32.31 23.62
C ARG A 115 19.26 -31.21 22.74
N ALA A 116 18.54 -30.10 22.53
CA ALA A 116 19.08 -28.94 21.83
C ALA A 116 20.17 -28.23 22.65
N THR A 117 20.07 -28.17 23.98
CA THR A 117 21.13 -27.57 24.82
C THR A 117 22.44 -28.36 24.89
N GLU A 118 22.42 -29.64 24.52
CA GLU A 118 23.60 -30.49 24.42
C GLU A 118 24.35 -30.34 23.08
N LYS A 119 23.71 -29.69 22.10
CA LYS A 119 24.28 -29.49 20.76
C LYS A 119 25.43 -28.47 20.81
N LYS A 120 26.36 -28.60 19.87
CA LYS A 120 27.52 -27.71 19.78
C LYS A 120 27.08 -26.28 19.45
N GLU A 121 26.07 -26.18 18.60
CA GLU A 121 25.43 -24.95 18.13
C GLU A 121 24.83 -24.12 19.29
N PHE A 122 24.47 -24.75 20.41
CA PHE A 122 24.02 -24.06 21.61
C PHE A 122 25.16 -23.43 22.42
N LEU A 123 26.35 -24.05 22.40
CA LEU A 123 27.52 -23.66 23.18
C LEU A 123 28.45 -22.72 22.42
N GLU A 124 28.58 -22.94 21.11
CA GLU A 124 29.34 -22.14 20.16
C GLU A 124 28.39 -21.72 19.03
N PRO A 125 27.44 -20.81 19.30
CA PRO A 125 26.54 -20.32 18.27
C PRO A 125 27.32 -19.51 17.23
N ASP A 126 26.98 -19.69 15.96
CA ASP A 126 27.39 -18.77 14.90
C ASP A 126 26.75 -17.39 15.14
N SER A 127 27.37 -16.33 14.64
CA SER A 127 26.79 -14.99 14.70
C SER A 127 25.50 -14.95 13.86
N TRP A 128 24.39 -14.51 14.47
CA TRP A 128 23.14 -14.31 13.75
C TRP A 128 23.23 -13.11 12.81
N GLU A 129 23.07 -13.37 11.51
CA GLU A 129 22.96 -12.31 10.50
C GLU A 129 21.53 -11.77 10.48
N THR A 130 21.39 -10.49 10.78
CA THR A 130 20.12 -9.74 10.70
C THR A 130 19.68 -9.57 9.24
N LEU A 131 18.38 -9.35 9.04
CA LEU A 131 17.80 -9.22 7.69
C LEU A 131 18.47 -8.13 6.81
N ASP A 132 18.98 -7.06 7.40
CA ASP A 132 19.70 -5.97 6.71
C ASP A 132 21.09 -6.37 6.20
N GLN A 133 21.72 -7.38 6.83
CA GLN A 133 23.03 -7.91 6.46
C GLN A 133 22.93 -8.94 5.33
N GLN A 134 21.79 -9.60 5.19
CA GLN A 134 21.54 -10.48 4.06
C GLN A 134 21.31 -9.66 2.79
N GLN A 135 22.31 -9.64 1.90
CA GLN A 135 22.13 -9.16 0.54
C GLN A 135 21.23 -10.14 -0.23
N LEU A 136 19.91 -10.00 -0.06
CA LEU A 136 18.90 -10.86 -0.69
C LEU A 136 18.84 -10.70 -2.22
N PHE A 137 19.36 -9.58 -2.73
CA PHE A 137 19.41 -9.30 -4.16
C PHE A 137 20.86 -9.05 -4.57
N THR A 138 21.27 -9.72 -5.63
CA THR A 138 22.53 -9.43 -6.30
C THR A 138 22.45 -8.09 -7.04
N GLU A 139 23.59 -7.42 -7.22
CA GLU A 139 23.66 -6.16 -7.98
C GLU A 139 23.11 -6.33 -9.41
N ASP A 140 23.28 -7.51 -10.00
CA ASP A 140 22.77 -7.84 -11.33
C ASP A 140 21.23 -7.93 -11.35
N GLU A 141 20.60 -8.58 -10.37
CA GLU A 141 19.13 -8.64 -10.24
C GLU A 141 18.54 -7.25 -10.01
N LEU A 142 19.19 -6.43 -9.17
CA LEU A 142 18.77 -5.06 -8.92
C LEU A 142 18.82 -4.23 -10.21
N LYS A 143 19.87 -4.40 -11.02
CA LYS A 143 20.03 -3.72 -12.30
C LYS A 143 18.98 -4.18 -13.33
N GLU A 144 18.63 -5.45 -13.36
CA GLU A 144 17.53 -5.95 -14.20
C GLU A 144 16.19 -5.31 -13.80
N PHE A 145 15.94 -5.18 -12.50
CA PHE A 145 14.74 -4.52 -11.99
C PHE A 145 14.71 -3.03 -12.36
N GLU A 146 15.83 -2.31 -12.20
CA GLU A 146 15.93 -0.90 -12.62
C GLU A 146 15.63 -0.74 -14.12
N ASN A 147 16.16 -1.62 -14.96
CA ASN A 147 15.87 -1.62 -16.39
C ASN A 147 14.39 -1.90 -16.68
N HIS A 148 13.77 -2.83 -15.95
CA HIS A 148 12.35 -3.16 -16.11
C HIS A 148 11.45 -1.97 -15.76
N ILE A 149 11.72 -1.30 -14.64
CA ILE A 149 10.99 -0.10 -14.23
C ILE A 149 11.14 1.02 -15.27
N SER A 150 12.35 1.26 -15.75
CA SER A 150 12.61 2.27 -16.78
C SER A 150 11.81 2.01 -18.06
N GLN A 151 11.70 0.75 -18.48
CA GLN A 151 10.86 0.36 -19.63
C GLN A 151 9.37 0.61 -19.37
N GLN A 152 8.86 0.24 -18.19
CA GLN A 152 7.46 0.48 -17.82
C GLN A 152 7.11 1.96 -17.75
N GLU A 153 8.00 2.79 -17.21
CA GLU A 153 7.84 4.25 -17.17
C GLU A 153 7.79 4.85 -18.58
N ASP A 154 8.66 4.38 -19.48
CA ASP A 154 8.65 4.78 -20.88
C ASP A 154 7.34 4.39 -21.60
N GLU A 155 6.83 3.19 -21.34
CA GLU A 155 5.55 2.74 -21.87
C GLU A 155 4.37 3.56 -21.33
N LEU A 156 4.36 3.83 -20.03
CA LEU A 156 3.34 4.67 -19.39
C LEU A 156 3.38 6.10 -19.94
N ARG A 157 4.57 6.66 -20.15
CA ARG A 157 4.74 8.00 -20.74
C ARG A 157 4.16 8.05 -22.15
N LYS A 158 4.46 7.06 -23.01
CA LYS A 158 3.89 6.97 -24.37
C LYS A 158 2.37 6.87 -24.34
N LYS A 159 1.80 6.03 -23.46
CA LYS A 159 0.36 5.91 -23.27
C LYS A 159 -0.28 7.22 -22.79
N ALA A 160 0.39 7.94 -21.90
CA ALA A 160 -0.08 9.24 -21.41
C ALA A 160 -0.11 10.29 -22.54
N GLU A 161 0.94 10.35 -23.36
CA GLU A 161 0.99 11.24 -24.54
C GLU A 161 -0.10 10.89 -25.57
N GLU A 162 -0.38 9.61 -25.78
CA GLU A 162 -1.45 9.16 -26.69
C GLU A 162 -2.83 9.52 -26.15
N LEU A 163 -3.09 9.28 -24.86
CA LEU A 163 -4.33 9.69 -24.20
C LEU A 163 -4.52 11.21 -24.24
N GLN A 164 -3.44 11.99 -24.08
CA GLN A 164 -3.49 13.44 -24.22
C GLN A 164 -3.91 13.86 -25.63
N LYS A 165 -3.33 13.26 -26.67
CA LYS A 165 -3.72 13.52 -28.07
C LYS A 165 -5.19 13.16 -28.31
N GLN A 166 -5.66 12.02 -27.79
CA GLN A 166 -7.06 11.62 -27.89
C GLN A 166 -8.00 12.63 -27.20
N LYS A 167 -7.59 13.15 -26.03
CA LYS A 167 -8.34 14.19 -25.32
C LYS A 167 -8.43 15.50 -26.12
N GLU A 168 -7.31 15.94 -26.71
CA GLU A 168 -7.29 17.15 -27.54
C GLU A 168 -8.16 17.01 -28.80
N GLU A 169 -8.17 15.82 -29.42
CA GLU A 169 -9.03 15.54 -30.58
C GLU A 169 -10.51 15.53 -30.20
N LEU A 170 -10.87 14.86 -29.10
CA LEU A 170 -12.24 14.88 -28.58
C LEU A 170 -12.70 16.31 -28.22
N GLN A 171 -11.81 17.13 -27.66
CA GLN A 171 -12.10 18.53 -27.37
C GLN A 171 -12.37 19.32 -28.67
N ARG A 172 -11.56 19.12 -29.71
CA ARG A 172 -11.81 19.75 -31.03
C ARG A 172 -13.15 19.33 -31.61
N GLN A 173 -13.50 18.05 -31.52
CA GLN A 173 -14.80 17.56 -31.98
C GLN A 173 -15.96 18.19 -31.19
N HIS A 174 -15.80 18.33 -29.87
CA HIS A 174 -16.77 19.00 -29.02
C HIS A 174 -16.98 20.47 -29.43
N ASP A 175 -15.88 21.21 -29.62
CA ASP A 175 -15.92 22.62 -30.01
C ASP A 175 -16.57 22.82 -31.39
N GLN A 176 -16.26 21.93 -32.35
CA GLN A 176 -16.89 21.94 -33.68
C GLN A 176 -18.40 21.69 -33.62
N LEU A 177 -18.82 20.70 -32.84
CA LEU A 177 -20.25 20.40 -32.63
C LEU A 177 -20.96 21.56 -31.94
N GLN A 178 -20.32 22.20 -30.96
CA GLN A 178 -20.86 23.36 -30.27
C GLN A 178 -21.02 24.56 -31.24
N ALA A 179 -20.03 24.82 -32.09
CA ALA A 179 -20.11 25.85 -33.11
C ALA A 179 -21.26 25.60 -34.10
N GLN A 180 -21.38 24.37 -34.63
CA GLN A 180 -22.51 24.00 -35.50
C GLN A 180 -23.87 24.16 -34.80
N LYS A 181 -23.96 23.79 -33.52
CA LYS A 181 -25.19 23.97 -32.73
C LYS A 181 -25.55 25.45 -32.59
N GLN A 182 -24.57 26.33 -32.35
CA GLN A 182 -24.79 27.77 -32.25
C GLN A 182 -25.22 28.38 -33.58
N GLU A 183 -24.61 27.99 -34.70
CA GLU A 183 -25.02 28.43 -36.04
C GLU A 183 -26.45 28.01 -36.37
N LEU A 184 -26.80 26.75 -36.13
CA LEU A 184 -28.17 26.26 -36.31
C LEU A 184 -29.17 27.03 -35.43
N GLN A 185 -28.81 27.33 -34.18
CA GLN A 185 -29.65 28.12 -33.29
C GLN A 185 -29.83 29.56 -33.79
N GLN A 186 -28.78 30.20 -34.30
CA GLN A 186 -28.85 31.52 -34.93
C GLN A 186 -29.78 31.52 -36.16
N VAL A 187 -29.65 30.52 -37.03
CA VAL A 187 -30.53 30.35 -38.20
C VAL A 187 -31.99 30.14 -37.78
N GLN A 188 -32.25 29.35 -36.72
CA GLN A 188 -33.60 29.19 -36.18
C GLN A 188 -34.19 30.50 -35.66
N VAL A 189 -33.39 31.33 -34.97
CA VAL A 189 -33.83 32.65 -34.51
C VAL A 189 -34.15 33.57 -35.68
N LEU A 190 -33.26 33.61 -36.69
CA LEU A 190 -33.48 34.40 -37.91
C LEU A 190 -34.75 33.97 -38.64
N LEU A 191 -34.95 32.66 -38.83
CA LEU A 191 -36.13 32.10 -39.47
C LEU A 191 -37.41 32.44 -38.70
N ARG A 192 -37.38 32.36 -37.36
CA ARG A 192 -38.51 32.77 -36.50
C ARG A 192 -38.83 34.27 -36.64
N SER A 193 -37.81 35.12 -36.78
CA SER A 193 -37.99 36.56 -37.00
C SER A 193 -38.52 36.88 -38.40
N PHE A 194 -37.98 36.22 -39.43
CA PHE A 194 -38.46 36.34 -40.81
C PHE A 194 -39.93 35.90 -40.95
N LYS A 195 -40.30 34.77 -40.31
CA LYS A 195 -41.68 34.28 -40.29
C LYS A 195 -42.64 35.26 -39.62
N ARG A 196 -42.18 35.99 -38.59
CA ARG A 196 -42.92 37.10 -37.97
C ARG A 196 -43.08 38.30 -38.91
N LEU A 197 -42.03 38.68 -39.64
CA LEU A 197 -42.08 39.76 -40.62
C LEU A 197 -42.98 39.43 -41.84
N CYS A 198 -43.04 38.17 -42.27
CA CYS A 198 -43.98 37.76 -43.32
C CYS A 198 -45.43 37.69 -42.80
N SER A 199 -45.63 37.31 -41.54
CA SER A 199 -46.96 37.23 -40.91
C SER A 199 -47.66 38.60 -40.78
N CYS A 200 -46.92 39.72 -40.70
CA CYS A 200 -47.55 41.05 -40.71
C CYS A 200 -48.01 41.53 -42.10
N PHE A 201 -47.66 40.83 -43.18
CA PHE A 201 -48.18 41.10 -44.53
C PHE A 201 -49.44 40.28 -44.88
N THR A 202 -49.83 39.29 -44.07
CA THR A 202 -50.95 38.38 -44.38
C THR A 202 -52.04 38.31 -43.31
N ALA A 203 -52.18 39.32 -42.45
CA ALA A 203 -53.27 39.41 -41.47
C ALA A 203 -54.10 40.68 -41.71
N GLY A 204 -54.96 40.61 -42.74
CA GLY A 204 -56.10 41.52 -42.90
C GLY A 204 -57.32 41.00 -42.09
N GLU A 205 -58.16 41.95 -41.69
CA GLU A 205 -59.55 41.86 -41.18
C GLU A 205 -60.13 40.48 -40.79
N HIS A 206 -60.69 40.37 -39.57
CA HIS A 206 -62.10 40.03 -39.27
C HIS A 206 -62.31 39.74 -37.76
N LYS A 207 -63.53 40.05 -37.27
CA LYS A 207 -63.99 40.15 -35.87
C LYS A 207 -64.49 38.84 -35.21
N ALA A 208 -64.70 38.96 -33.89
CA ALA A 208 -65.53 38.19 -32.94
C ALA A 208 -64.83 36.96 -32.32
N GLY A 209 -64.90 36.68 -31.02
CA GLY A 209 -65.82 37.10 -29.98
C GLY A 209 -66.28 35.85 -29.21
N ASP A 210 -66.13 35.89 -27.90
CA ASP A 210 -66.64 34.98 -26.86
C ASP A 210 -65.73 33.85 -26.31
N ALA A 211 -65.73 33.75 -24.98
CA ALA A 211 -65.07 32.77 -24.10
C ALA A 211 -66.19 31.89 -23.44
N PRO A 212 -65.99 31.00 -22.44
CA PRO A 212 -64.79 30.62 -21.67
C PRO A 212 -64.66 29.10 -21.33
N GLN A 213 -63.65 28.76 -20.51
CA GLN A 213 -63.59 27.70 -19.46
C GLN A 213 -62.64 26.47 -19.60
N HIS A 214 -61.58 26.53 -18.75
CA HIS A 214 -60.96 25.48 -17.88
C HIS A 214 -60.12 24.30 -18.45
N PRO A 215 -59.20 23.70 -17.66
CA PRO A 215 -58.17 24.29 -16.79
C PRO A 215 -56.77 23.62 -16.88
N ALA A 216 -55.88 24.09 -16.00
CA ALA A 216 -54.44 23.89 -15.87
C ALA A 216 -53.94 22.55 -15.27
N GLY A 217 -52.61 22.38 -15.31
CA GLY A 217 -51.79 21.60 -14.37
C GLY A 217 -51.02 20.44 -15.03
N ALA A 218 -49.74 20.16 -14.76
CA ALA A 218 -48.79 20.69 -13.78
C ALA A 218 -47.35 20.25 -14.14
N ASP A 219 -46.37 21.02 -13.65
CA ASP A 219 -45.05 20.62 -13.08
C ASP A 219 -44.91 19.11 -12.75
N GLN A 220 -43.76 18.41 -12.79
CA GLN A 220 -42.33 18.69 -12.54
C GLN A 220 -41.58 17.34 -12.80
N PRO A 221 -40.23 17.23 -12.66
CA PRO A 221 -39.72 16.82 -11.34
C PRO A 221 -38.40 17.47 -10.90
N LEU A 222 -38.32 17.64 -9.58
CA LEU A 222 -37.17 18.06 -8.76
C LEU A 222 -36.24 16.86 -8.41
N PRO A 223 -35.03 17.11 -7.84
CA PRO A 223 -33.98 16.10 -7.60
C PRO A 223 -34.17 15.33 -6.27
N PRO A 224 -33.43 14.23 -6.03
CA PRO A 224 -32.31 14.31 -5.08
C PRO A 224 -31.13 13.38 -5.40
N GLY A 225 -29.94 13.73 -4.90
CA GLY A 225 -28.81 12.79 -4.83
C GLY A 225 -28.93 11.84 -3.64
N HIS A 226 -28.50 10.58 -3.80
CA HIS A 226 -27.72 9.82 -2.82
C HIS A 226 -27.24 8.50 -3.46
N VAL A 227 -26.05 8.09 -3.06
CA VAL A 227 -25.24 6.94 -3.48
C VAL A 227 -25.94 5.57 -3.45
N GLN A 228 -25.54 4.65 -4.34
CA GLN A 228 -25.28 3.25 -3.99
C GLN A 228 -24.47 2.50 -5.06
N GLU A 229 -23.28 2.09 -4.61
CA GLU A 229 -22.56 0.87 -4.93
C GLU A 229 -23.48 -0.32 -5.27
N ALA A 230 -23.14 -1.09 -6.31
CA ALA A 230 -23.72 -2.41 -6.53
C ALA A 230 -22.63 -3.38 -7.00
N ALA A 231 -22.30 -4.28 -6.08
CA ALA A 231 -21.47 -5.46 -6.29
C ALA A 231 -22.05 -6.38 -7.39
N VAL A 232 -21.17 -6.96 -8.19
CA VAL A 232 -21.47 -8.19 -8.94
C VAL A 232 -20.71 -9.32 -8.27
N ARG A 233 -21.47 -10.19 -7.61
CA ARG A 233 -21.05 -11.51 -7.14
C ARG A 233 -20.72 -12.40 -8.33
N THR A 234 -19.54 -12.98 -8.32
CA THR A 234 -19.23 -14.24 -9.00
C THR A 234 -19.72 -15.40 -8.12
N ASP A 235 -20.45 -16.32 -8.73
CA ASP A 235 -20.64 -17.67 -8.20
C ASP A 235 -20.43 -18.64 -9.37
N GLN A 236 -19.30 -19.35 -9.35
CA GLN A 236 -19.13 -20.62 -10.05
C GLN A 236 -18.09 -21.47 -9.31
N VAL A 237 -18.58 -22.65 -8.93
CA VAL A 237 -17.98 -23.77 -8.20
C VAL A 237 -17.05 -24.53 -9.17
N HIS A 238 -15.92 -25.10 -8.75
CA HIS A 238 -15.87 -26.49 -8.28
C HIS A 238 -14.47 -26.90 -7.77
N PRO A 239 -14.38 -27.95 -6.92
CA PRO A 239 -13.19 -28.79 -6.82
C PRO A 239 -12.88 -29.52 -8.14
#